data_AF-A0A2N2J7M6-F1
#
_entry.id   AF-A0A2N2J7M6-F1
#
_cell.length_a   1.000
_cell.length_b   1.000
_cell.length_c   1.000
_cell.angle_alpha   90.00
_cell.angle_beta   90.00
_cell.angle_gamma   90.00
#
_symmetry.space_group_name_H-M   'P 1'
#
loop_
_entity.id
_entity.type
_entity.pdbx_description
1 polymer ?
#
loop_
_entity_poly.entity_id
_entity_poly.type
_entity_poly.pdbx_seq_one_letter_code
_entity_poly.pdbx_strand_id
1 'polypeptide(L)'
;MRYFYYRIYQQLKKVKSNDTPAFNALALLVLVQTINIATVLSLIKVFVKIEIGKQHVVIVGLAMSFLLLIIQFKTLFGKRAEICKQYENETKEERRRSTTYLLLYIVLSVVVFFAIGETLIR
;
A
#
# COMPACT_ATOMS: atom_id res chain seq x y z
N MET A 1 7.65 -5.50 0.46
CA MET A 1 7.31 -4.27 -0.31
C MET A 1 7.95 -4.21 -1.70
N ARG A 2 9.28 -4.37 -1.85
CA ARG A 2 9.94 -4.38 -3.19
C ARG A 2 9.28 -5.32 -4.21
N TYR A 3 9.02 -6.56 -3.79
CA TYR A 3 8.37 -7.54 -4.64
C TYR A 3 6.92 -7.16 -4.99
N PHE A 4 6.11 -6.68 -4.03
CA PHE A 4 4.75 -6.20 -4.30
C PHE A 4 4.74 -5.03 -5.28
N TYR A 5 5.65 -4.06 -5.12
CA TYR A 5 5.85 -2.99 -6.09
C TYR A 5 6.16 -3.52 -7.48
N TYR A 6 7.12 -4.45 -7.60
CA TYR A 6 7.45 -5.11 -8.87
C TYR A 6 6.21 -5.76 -9.51
N ARG A 7 5.42 -6.51 -8.74
CA ARG A 7 4.24 -7.21 -9.23
C ARG A 7 3.16 -6.26 -9.74
N ILE A 8 2.84 -5.23 -8.97
CA ILE A 8 1.88 -4.20 -9.38
C ILE A 8 2.39 -3.52 -10.65
N TYR A 9 3.67 -3.11 -10.66
CA TYR A 9 4.30 -2.48 -11.81
C TYR A 9 4.21 -3.35 -13.08
N GLN A 10 4.53 -4.65 -13.00
CA GLN A 10 4.45 -5.57 -14.14
C GLN A 10 3.03 -5.77 -14.64
N GLN A 11 2.02 -5.72 -13.77
CA GLN A 11 0.61 -5.77 -14.19
C GLN A 11 0.19 -4.47 -14.86
N LEU A 12 0.50 -3.33 -14.25
CA LEU A 12 0.16 -2.00 -14.76
C LEU A 12 0.86 -1.68 -16.08
N LYS A 13 2.08 -2.16 -16.29
CA LYS A 13 2.82 -2.01 -17.55
C LYS A 13 2.11 -2.67 -18.75
N LYS A 14 1.23 -3.64 -18.52
CA LYS A 14 0.45 -4.31 -19.58
C LYS A 14 -0.80 -3.51 -19.98
N VAL A 15 -1.20 -2.52 -19.19
CA VAL A 15 -2.37 -1.68 -19.46
C VAL A 15 -1.94 -0.58 -20.42
N LYS A 16 -2.42 -0.64 -21.67
CA LYS A 16 -2.00 0.28 -22.74
C LYS A 16 -2.27 1.76 -22.45
N SER A 17 -3.33 2.06 -21.70
CA SER A 17 -3.72 3.42 -21.33
C SER A 17 -2.99 3.96 -20.10
N ASN A 18 -2.00 3.23 -19.56
CA ASN A 18 -1.27 3.63 -18.38
C ASN A 18 0.10 4.18 -18.76
N ASP A 19 0.22 5.50 -18.81
CA ASP A 19 1.43 6.19 -19.23
C ASP A 19 2.54 6.16 -18.17
N THR A 20 2.18 6.00 -16.89
CA THR A 20 3.11 6.06 -15.74
C THR A 20 2.99 4.85 -14.80
N PRO A 21 3.13 3.61 -15.31
CA PRO A 21 2.83 2.38 -14.56
C PRO A 21 3.69 2.21 -13.31
N ALA A 22 4.93 2.70 -13.32
CA ALA A 22 5.82 2.67 -12.16
C ALA A 22 5.34 3.59 -11.02
N PHE A 23 4.90 4.81 -11.37
CA PHE A 23 4.37 5.74 -10.38
C PHE A 23 3.02 5.27 -9.84
N ASN A 24 2.15 4.77 -10.73
CA ASN A 24 0.86 4.22 -10.32
C ASN A 24 1.02 2.99 -9.40
N ALA A 25 2.04 2.15 -9.64
CA ALA A 25 2.37 1.04 -8.73
C ALA A 25 2.83 1.52 -7.35
N LEU A 26 3.65 2.57 -7.32
CA LEU A 26 4.09 3.22 -6.09
C LEU A 26 2.88 3.80 -5.32
N ALA A 27 2.03 4.57 -6.00
CA ALA A 27 0.86 5.22 -5.41
C ALA A 27 -0.11 4.20 -4.82
N LEU A 28 -0.40 3.11 -5.54
CA LEU A 28 -1.26 2.04 -5.02
C LEU A 28 -0.67 1.40 -3.76
N LEU A 29 0.64 1.13 -3.74
CA LEU A 29 1.28 0.52 -2.58
C LEU A 29 1.27 1.46 -1.37
N VAL A 30 1.53 2.75 -1.59
CA VAL A 30 1.46 3.78 -0.53
C VAL A 30 0.03 3.89 0.00
N LEU A 31 -0.99 3.90 -0.86
CA LEU A 31 -2.39 3.94 -0.45
C LEU A 31 -2.74 2.76 0.47
N VAL A 32 -2.36 1.54 0.10
CA VAL A 32 -2.64 0.34 0.91
C VAL A 32 -1.86 0.38 2.24
N GLN A 33 -0.63 0.89 2.24
CA GLN A 33 0.13 1.10 3.48
C GLN A 33 -0.53 2.15 4.38
N THR A 34 -0.99 3.27 3.83
CA THR A 34 -1.74 4.30 4.56
C THR A 34 -2.99 3.72 5.21
N ILE A 35 -3.76 2.91 4.47
CA ILE A 35 -4.94 2.21 5.00
C ILE A 35 -4.54 1.36 6.22
N ASN A 36 -3.48 0.56 6.11
CA ASN A 36 -3.02 -0.29 7.21
C ASN A 36 -2.53 0.51 8.43
N ILE A 37 -1.82 1.62 8.23
CA ILE A 37 -1.41 2.50 9.33
C ILE A 37 -2.65 3.11 10.00
N ALA A 38 -3.61 3.59 9.21
CA ALA A 38 -4.85 4.16 9.74
C ALA A 38 -5.64 3.12 10.54
N THR A 39 -5.68 1.86 10.09
CA THR A 39 -6.26 0.73 10.83
C THR A 39 -5.59 0.54 12.19
N VAL A 40 -4.26 0.48 12.23
CA VAL A 40 -3.50 0.30 13.48
C VAL A 40 -3.73 1.46 14.45
N LEU A 41 -3.70 2.71 13.96
CA LEU A 41 -3.99 3.88 14.78
C LEU A 41 -5.42 3.87 15.32
N SER A 42 -6.37 3.42 14.51
CA SER A 42 -7.77 3.27 14.91
C SER A 42 -7.91 2.24 16.04
N LEU A 43 -7.21 1.11 15.96
CA LEU A 43 -7.16 0.11 17.05
C LEU A 43 -6.53 0.68 18.32
N ILE A 44 -5.39 1.37 18.21
CA ILE A 44 -4.73 1.99 19.37
C ILE A 44 -5.68 2.99 20.05
N LYS A 45 -6.42 3.78 19.27
CA LYS A 45 -7.41 4.72 19.80
C LYS A 45 -8.47 4.02 20.66
N VAL A 46 -8.96 2.85 20.23
CA VAL A 46 -9.93 2.04 21.02
C VAL A 46 -9.35 1.66 22.38
N PHE A 47 -8.09 1.23 22.43
CA PHE A 47 -7.48 0.76 23.69
C PHE A 47 -7.08 1.91 24.63
N VAL A 48 -6.57 3.02 24.10
CA VAL A 48 -6.03 4.13 24.90
C VAL A 48 -7.08 5.21 25.20
N LYS A 49 -8.28 5.12 24.60
CA LYS A 49 -9.39 6.08 24.78
C LYS A 49 -9.00 7.54 24.51
N ILE A 50 -8.09 7.78 23.57
CA ILE A 50 -7.67 9.13 23.18
C ILE A 50 -8.70 9.73 22.23
N GLU A 51 -9.20 10.92 22.55
CA GLU A 51 -10.03 11.69 21.64
C GLU A 51 -9.15 12.59 20.76
N ILE A 52 -9.12 12.29 19.46
CA ILE A 52 -8.46 13.12 18.45
C ILE A 52 -9.55 13.72 17.56
N GLY A 53 -9.54 15.04 17.41
CA GLY A 53 -10.48 15.74 16.54
C GLY A 53 -10.32 15.31 15.07
N LYS A 54 -11.44 15.22 14.34
CA LYS A 54 -11.48 14.71 12.95
C LYS A 54 -10.48 15.41 12.02
N GLN A 55 -10.34 16.73 12.13
CA GLN A 55 -9.38 17.50 11.33
C GLN A 55 -7.93 17.07 11.56
N HIS A 56 -7.55 16.81 12.81
CA HIS A 56 -6.20 16.36 13.15
C HIS A 56 -5.92 14.97 12.60
N VAL A 57 -6.91 14.07 12.61
CA VAL A 57 -6.80 12.73 12.00
C VAL A 57 -6.52 12.83 10.50
N VAL A 58 -7.24 13.70 9.79
CA VAL A 58 -7.03 13.90 8.34
C VAL A 58 -5.63 14.47 8.07
N ILE A 59 -5.22 15.50 8.81
CA ILE A 59 -3.90 16.13 8.64
C ILE A 59 -2.78 15.12 8.89
N VAL A 60 -2.85 14.36 9.99
CA VAL A 60 -1.87 13.33 10.34
C VAL A 60 -1.85 12.22 9.27
N GLY A 61 -3.02 11.77 8.81
CA GLY A 61 -3.15 10.79 7.73
C GLY A 61 -2.48 11.23 6.42
N LEU A 62 -2.71 12.47 6.01
CA LEU A 62 -2.08 13.06 4.83
C LEU A 62 -0.57 13.22 5.00
N ALA A 63 -0.12 13.72 6.15
CA ALA A 63 1.30 13.88 6.45
C ALA A 63 2.04 12.53 6.43
N MET A 64 1.46 11.49 7.05
CA MET A 64 2.03 10.13 7.00
C MET A 64 2.06 9.56 5.58
N SER A 65 0.99 9.76 4.80
CA SER A 65 0.94 9.31 3.40
C SER A 65 2.01 9.99 2.55
N PHE A 66 2.23 11.29 2.76
CA PHE A 66 3.26 12.06 2.07
C PHE A 66 4.67 11.60 2.45
N LEU A 67 4.93 11.38 3.75
CA LEU A 67 6.20 10.83 4.23
C LEU A 67 6.47 9.44 3.64
N LEU A 68 5.47 8.55 3.65
CA LEU A 68 5.56 7.25 3.01
C LEU A 68 5.86 7.38 1.52
N LEU A 69 5.17 8.29 0.82
CA LEU A 69 5.41 8.52 -0.59
C LEU A 69 6.86 8.92 -0.86
N ILE A 70 7.44 9.85 -0.09
CA ILE A 70 8.85 10.27 -0.24
C ILE A 70 9.80 9.08 -0.02
N ILE A 71 9.59 8.31 1.05
CA ILE A 71 10.43 7.16 1.38
C ILE A 71 10.34 6.10 0.28
N GLN A 72 9.12 5.74 -0.14
CA GLN A 72 8.89 4.73 -1.16
C GLN A 72 9.33 5.21 -2.55
N PHE A 73 9.25 6.50 -2.83
CA PHE A 73 9.77 7.08 -4.08
C PHE A 73 11.27 6.82 -4.19
N LYS A 74 12.04 7.09 -3.14
CA LYS A 74 13.49 6.83 -3.14
C LYS A 74 13.82 5.33 -3.16
N THR A 75 13.09 4.53 -2.38
CA THR A 75 13.46 3.11 -2.13
C THR A 75 12.89 2.13 -3.15
N LEU A 76 11.77 2.46 -3.81
CA LEU A 76 11.12 1.60 -4.81
C LEU A 76 11.19 2.20 -6.20
N PHE A 77 10.73 3.44 -6.39
CA PHE A 77 10.68 4.07 -7.71
C PHE A 77 12.08 4.41 -8.24
N GLY A 78 12.94 4.98 -7.39
CA GLY A 78 14.34 5.27 -7.70
C GLY A 78 15.17 4.01 -7.98
N LYS A 79 14.87 2.91 -7.27
CA LYS A 79 15.56 1.61 -7.43
C LYS A 79 14.82 0.62 -8.35
N ARG A 80 13.89 1.10 -9.18
CA ARG A 80 13.00 0.22 -9.97
C ARG A 80 13.75 -0.74 -10.90
N ALA A 81 14.87 -0.30 -11.49
CA ALA A 81 15.65 -1.12 -12.41
C ALA A 81 16.33 -2.30 -11.68
N GLU A 82 16.94 -2.02 -10.53
CA GLU A 82 17.51 -3.03 -9.63
C GLU A 82 16.43 -4.05 -9.22
N ILE A 83 15.27 -3.56 -8.79
CA ILE A 83 14.14 -4.39 -8.40
C ILE A 83 13.64 -5.26 -9.55
N CYS A 84 13.54 -4.72 -10.78
CA CYS A 84 13.10 -5.50 -11.93
C CYS A 84 14.10 -6.61 -12.26
N LYS A 85 15.40 -6.31 -12.26
CA LYS A 85 16.46 -7.28 -12.49
C LYS A 85 16.46 -8.38 -11.43
N GLN A 86 16.18 -8.03 -10.16
CA GLN A 86 16.11 -8.98 -9.06
C GLN A 86 15.04 -10.07 -9.26
N TYR A 87 13.92 -9.74 -9.92
CA TYR A 87 12.76 -10.63 -10.05
C TYR A 87 12.44 -11.02 -11.50
N GLU A 88 13.34 -10.73 -12.44
CA GLU A 88 13.13 -10.96 -13.88
C GLU A 88 12.95 -12.44 -14.22
N ASN A 89 13.67 -13.32 -13.52
CA ASN A 89 13.71 -14.76 -13.75
C ASN A 89 12.77 -15.57 -12.84
N GLU A 90 11.71 -14.96 -12.30
CA GLU A 90 10.74 -15.69 -11.48
C GLU A 90 10.03 -16.79 -12.28
N THR A 91 9.83 -17.94 -11.65
CA THR A 91 9.06 -19.05 -12.22
C THR A 91 7.57 -18.70 -12.31
N LYS A 92 6.83 -19.44 -13.15
CA LYS A 92 5.36 -19.28 -13.25
C LYS A 92 4.65 -19.54 -11.92
N GLU A 93 5.17 -20.45 -11.10
CA GLU A 93 4.58 -20.81 -9.82
C GLU A 93 4.80 -19.73 -8.76
N GLU A 94 6.03 -19.22 -8.62
CA GLU A 94 6.35 -18.10 -7.73
C GLU A 94 5.51 -16.87 -8.07
N ARG A 95 5.37 -16.60 -9.37
CA ARG A 95 4.53 -15.53 -9.92
C ARG A 95 3.08 -15.67 -9.46
N ARG A 96 2.50 -16.87 -9.60
CA ARG A 96 1.09 -17.14 -9.24
C ARG A 96 0.88 -16.98 -7.73
N ARG A 97 1.70 -17.67 -6.93
CA ARG A 97 1.61 -17.64 -5.46
C ARG A 97 1.69 -16.21 -4.94
N SER A 98 2.61 -15.44 -5.48
CA SER A 98 2.84 -14.09 -4.95
C SER A 98 1.83 -13.07 -5.45
N THR A 99 1.23 -13.26 -6.63
CA THR A 99 0.04 -12.50 -7.03
C THR A 99 -1.14 -12.81 -6.10
N THR A 100 -1.34 -14.07 -5.69
CA THR A 100 -2.36 -14.41 -4.69
C THR A 100 -2.11 -13.70 -3.35
N TYR A 101 -0.87 -13.73 -2.84
CA TYR A 101 -0.55 -13.01 -1.60
C TYR A 101 -0.73 -11.50 -1.71
N LEU A 102 -0.40 -10.89 -2.85
CA LEU A 102 -0.63 -9.47 -3.08
C LEU A 102 -2.13 -9.13 -3.03
N LEU A 103 -2.97 -9.91 -3.72
CA LEU A 103 -4.42 -9.70 -3.72
C LEU A 103 -5.01 -9.88 -2.32
N LEU A 104 -4.62 -10.94 -1.61
CA LEU A 104 -5.03 -11.16 -0.22
C LEU A 104 -4.62 -9.98 0.66
N TYR A 105 -3.38 -9.50 0.54
CA TYR A 105 -2.90 -8.34 1.29
C TYR A 105 -3.77 -7.10 1.04
N ILE A 106 -4.06 -6.77 -0.22
CA ILE A 106 -4.88 -5.60 -0.57
C ILE A 106 -6.31 -5.76 -0.04
N VAL A 107 -6.95 -6.90 -0.29
CA VAL A 107 -8.33 -7.16 0.13
C VAL A 107 -8.45 -7.13 1.64
N LEU A 108 -7.57 -7.83 2.36
CA LEU A 108 -7.56 -7.83 3.83
C LEU A 108 -7.33 -6.43 4.40
N SER A 109 -6.42 -5.65 3.82
CA SER A 109 -6.16 -4.27 4.25
C SER A 109 -7.43 -3.43 4.19
N VAL A 110 -8.19 -3.53 3.10
CA VAL A 110 -9.44 -2.78 2.90
C VAL A 110 -10.56 -3.30 3.82
N VAL A 111 -10.78 -4.62 3.86
CA VAL A 111 -11.83 -5.25 4.68
C VAL A 111 -11.64 -4.93 6.16
N VAL A 112 -10.42 -5.09 6.67
CA VAL A 112 -10.11 -4.84 8.09
C VAL A 112 -10.26 -3.35 8.42
N PHE A 113 -9.85 -2.45 7.53
CA PHE A 113 -10.03 -1.02 7.73
C PHE A 113 -11.51 -0.63 7.87
N PHE A 114 -12.37 -1.12 6.98
CA PHE A 114 -13.81 -0.83 7.05
C PHE A 114 -14.48 -1.50 8.26
N ALA A 115 -14.12 -2.75 8.57
CA ALA A 115 -14.66 -3.44 9.75
C ALA A 115 -14.38 -2.68 11.05
N ILE A 116 -13.15 -2.17 11.22
CA ILE A 116 -12.79 -1.38 12.40
C ILE A 116 -13.41 0.03 12.33
N GLY A 117 -13.43 0.65 11.15
CA GLY A 117 -14.07 1.95 10.94
C GLY A 117 -15.55 1.97 11.31
N GLU A 118 -16.31 0.95 10.90
CA GLU A 118 -17.73 0.79 11.27
C GLU A 118 -17.93 0.62 12.77
N THR A 119 -17.06 -0.14 13.45
CA THR A 119 -17.13 -0.30 14.91
C THR A 119 -16.80 0.98 15.69
N LEU A 120 -16.14 1.96 15.06
CA LEU A 120 -15.80 3.24 15.68
C LEU A 120 -16.84 4.34 15.44
N ILE A 121 -17.75 4.16 14.49
CA ILE A 121 -18.81 5.12 14.14
C ILE A 121 -20.13 4.79 14.85
N ARG A 122 -20.34 3.53 15.24
CA ARG A 122 -21.44 3.11 16.13
C ARG A 122 -21.10 3.35 17.59
#